data_AF-A0A3L6Q9C5-F1
#
_entry.id   AF-A0A3L6Q9C5-F1
#
_cell.length_a   1.000
_cell.length_b   1.000
_cell.length_c   1.000
_cell.angle_alpha   90.00
_cell.angle_beta   90.00
_cell.angle_gamma   90.00
#
_symmetry.space_group_name_H-M   'P 1'
#
loop_
_entity.id
_entity.type
_entity.pdbx_description
1 polymer ?
#
loop_
_entity_poly.entity_id
_entity_poly.type
_entity_poly.pdbx_seq_one_letter_code
_entity_poly.pdbx_strand_id
1 'polypeptide(L)'
;MLMDSPVLVRLVLASGTMASILSPAQAFLCIALLVGDGLYNFVKVMVISVKNIRERSRRKSLNRVADADTMALDDLQRDEVFNKDNIPTWLAYTGYALLGVIAVIIIPIMFRQVRWYYVVVAYLLAPVLGFCNAYGTGLTDMNMGYNYGKIALFILAAWAGKENGVVAGLVVCGVVKQLVLISADLMHDFKTGHLTLTSPRSMLVGQAVGTLMGCILAPLTFMLFYKAFDVGNPDGYWKAPYALIYRNMAVLGVEGFSALPRHCLQLCAGFFAFAVAANLARDLLPRRLARFVPLPMAMAVPFLVGASFAIDMCVGSLVVFVWHRLDSKKAALLVPAVASGLICGDGIWTFPSSLLALAKVKPPICMKFTPGS
;
A
#
# COMPACT_ATOMS: atom_id res chain seq x y z
N MET A 1 -42.89 6.20 -7.68
CA MET A 1 -42.81 5.14 -6.65
C MET A 1 -41.32 4.88 -6.41
N LEU A 2 -40.60 5.71 -5.67
CA LEU A 2 -40.71 5.91 -4.22
C LEU A 2 -40.75 4.56 -3.49
N MET A 3 -39.58 3.96 -3.35
CA MET A 3 -39.24 3.13 -2.19
C MET A 3 -37.91 3.65 -1.64
N ASP A 4 -38.08 4.66 -0.80
CA ASP A 4 -37.38 4.87 0.46
C ASP A 4 -35.92 4.39 0.55
N SER A 5 -35.03 5.32 0.23
CA SER A 5 -33.61 5.35 0.63
C SER A 5 -33.30 6.08 1.96
N PRO A 6 -34.17 6.20 2.99
CA PRO A 6 -33.78 6.81 4.26
C PRO A 6 -33.03 5.84 5.17
N VAL A 7 -33.04 4.51 4.96
CA VAL A 7 -32.34 3.56 5.85
C VAL A 7 -30.83 3.54 5.61
N LEU A 8 -30.39 3.56 4.35
CA LEU A 8 -28.95 3.57 4.02
C LEU A 8 -28.28 4.87 4.48
N VAL A 9 -28.99 6.00 4.32
CA VAL A 9 -28.53 7.31 4.78
C VAL A 9 -28.62 7.42 6.32
N ARG A 10 -29.65 6.84 6.96
CA ARG A 10 -29.76 6.78 8.44
C ARG A 10 -28.69 5.90 9.09
N LEU A 11 -28.22 4.84 8.42
CA LEU A 11 -27.11 4.03 8.95
C LEU A 11 -25.79 4.82 8.94
N VAL A 12 -25.53 5.56 7.86
CA VAL A 12 -24.36 6.45 7.73
C VAL A 12 -24.40 7.58 8.78
N LEU A 13 -25.59 8.11 9.07
CA LEU A 13 -25.78 9.20 10.04
C LEU A 13 -25.77 8.75 11.51
N ALA A 14 -26.26 7.54 11.83
CA ALA A 14 -26.20 6.99 13.19
C ALA A 14 -24.76 6.61 13.60
N SER A 15 -23.86 6.38 12.64
CA SER A 15 -22.43 6.16 12.90
C SER A 15 -21.63 7.43 13.21
N GLY A 16 -22.23 8.63 13.12
CA GLY A 16 -21.55 9.89 13.43
C GLY A 16 -21.28 10.12 14.92
N THR A 17 -22.00 9.45 15.81
CA THR A 17 -21.87 9.62 17.28
C THR A 17 -20.94 8.60 17.96
N MET A 18 -20.46 7.58 17.23
CA MET A 18 -19.40 6.67 17.70
C MET A 18 -18.03 6.95 17.06
N ALA A 19 -17.87 8.10 16.40
CA ALA A 19 -16.58 8.60 15.90
C ALA A 19 -15.77 9.37 16.96
N SER A 20 -16.10 9.17 18.24
CA SER A 20 -15.37 9.71 19.38
C SER A 20 -14.20 8.79 19.72
N ILE A 21 -13.01 9.30 19.41
CA ILE A 21 -11.73 8.92 20.02
C ILE A 21 -11.26 7.51 19.61
N LEU A 22 -10.40 7.46 18.60
CA LEU A 22 -9.40 6.40 18.55
C LEU A 22 -8.55 6.58 19.81
N SER A 23 -8.84 5.81 20.86
CA SER A 23 -8.04 5.85 22.08
C SER A 23 -6.59 5.55 21.68
N PRO A 24 -5.57 6.20 22.29
CA PRO A 24 -4.17 5.90 21.98
C PRO A 24 -3.89 4.39 21.96
N ALA A 25 -4.53 3.65 22.87
CA ALA A 25 -4.51 2.19 22.91
C ALA A 25 -4.98 1.52 21.60
N GLN A 26 -6.12 1.91 21.02
CA GLN A 26 -6.59 1.35 19.73
C GLN A 26 -5.61 1.61 18.59
N ALA A 27 -5.02 2.80 18.53
CA ALA A 27 -4.01 3.12 17.54
C ALA A 27 -2.79 2.19 17.65
N PHE A 28 -2.30 1.94 18.88
CA PHE A 28 -1.17 1.03 19.12
C PHE A 28 -1.49 -0.43 18.81
N LEU A 29 -2.71 -0.92 19.08
CA LEU A 29 -3.14 -2.27 18.69
C LEU A 29 -3.14 -2.44 17.17
N CYS A 30 -3.64 -1.45 16.44
CA CYS A 30 -3.61 -1.45 14.98
C CYS A 30 -2.18 -1.43 14.45
N ILE A 31 -1.30 -0.64 15.06
CA ILE A 31 0.13 -0.63 14.73
C ILE A 31 0.73 -2.02 14.96
N ALA A 32 0.47 -2.65 16.11
CA ALA A 32 0.99 -3.98 16.42
C ALA A 32 0.53 -5.04 15.41
N LEU A 33 -0.74 -5.04 15.02
CA LEU A 33 -1.28 -5.88 13.95
C LEU A 33 -0.57 -5.63 12.61
N LEU A 34 -0.47 -4.36 12.20
CA LEU A 34 0.12 -3.96 10.92
C LEU A 34 1.62 -4.26 10.84
N VAL A 35 2.33 -4.18 11.96
CA VAL A 35 3.77 -4.49 12.05
C VAL A 35 3.99 -5.99 12.09
N GLY A 36 3.17 -6.75 12.83
CA GLY A 36 3.24 -8.22 12.86
C GLY A 36 2.95 -8.86 11.50
N ASP A 37 1.88 -8.39 10.84
CA ASP A 37 1.55 -8.80 9.47
C ASP A 37 2.69 -8.45 8.48
N GLY A 38 3.18 -7.21 8.56
CA GLY A 38 4.25 -6.74 7.69
C GLY A 38 5.56 -7.50 7.87
N LEU A 39 5.95 -7.80 9.12
CA LEU A 39 7.17 -8.54 9.43
C LEU A 39 7.07 -9.99 8.94
N TYR A 40 5.95 -10.67 9.19
CA TYR A 40 5.74 -12.04 8.71
C TYR A 40 5.88 -12.12 7.19
N ASN A 41 5.17 -11.24 6.47
CA ASN A 41 5.19 -11.22 5.01
C ASN A 41 6.58 -10.85 4.47
N PHE A 42 7.29 -9.92 5.11
CA PHE A 42 8.67 -9.58 4.75
C PHE A 42 9.59 -10.81 4.87
N VAL A 43 9.57 -11.51 6.00
CA VAL A 43 10.41 -12.70 6.23
C VAL A 43 10.04 -13.82 5.26
N LYS A 44 8.75 -14.09 5.08
CA LYS A 44 8.25 -15.12 4.15
C LYS A 44 8.76 -14.88 2.74
N VAL A 45 8.56 -13.67 2.21
CA VAL A 45 8.98 -13.32 0.84
C VAL A 45 10.50 -13.40 0.70
N MET A 46 11.25 -12.90 1.68
CA MET A 46 12.71 -13.02 1.69
C MET A 46 13.17 -14.47 1.66
N VAL A 47 12.58 -15.35 2.49
CA VAL A 47 12.93 -16.78 2.54
C VAL A 47 12.59 -17.48 1.22
N ILE A 48 11.40 -17.24 0.66
CA ILE A 48 10.99 -17.79 -0.64
C ILE A 48 11.96 -17.30 -1.74
N SER A 49 12.32 -16.03 -1.70
CA SER A 49 13.24 -15.43 -2.67
C SER A 49 14.63 -16.08 -2.61
N VAL A 50 15.21 -16.15 -1.41
CA VAL A 50 16.54 -16.74 -1.20
C VAL A 50 16.57 -18.23 -1.55
N LYS A 51 15.54 -18.98 -1.13
CA LYS A 51 15.43 -20.42 -1.42
C LYS A 51 15.36 -20.67 -2.93
N ASN A 52 14.51 -19.94 -3.64
CA ASN A 52 14.36 -20.11 -5.09
C ASN A 52 15.59 -19.64 -5.87
N ILE A 53 16.27 -18.57 -5.44
CA ILE A 53 17.55 -18.15 -6.05
C ILE A 53 18.61 -19.25 -5.89
N ARG A 54 18.69 -19.85 -4.69
CA ARG A 54 19.63 -20.95 -4.41
C ARG A 54 19.29 -22.21 -5.21
N GLU A 55 18.00 -22.55 -5.32
CA GLU A 55 17.53 -23.70 -6.11
C GLU A 55 17.74 -23.48 -7.61
N ARG A 56 17.48 -22.28 -8.13
CA ARG A 56 17.74 -21.92 -9.53
C ARG A 56 19.24 -21.94 -9.85
N SER A 57 20.07 -21.46 -8.93
CA SER A 57 21.54 -21.56 -9.04
C SER A 57 22.01 -23.02 -9.09
N ARG A 58 21.40 -23.92 -8.30
CA ARG A 58 21.65 -25.37 -8.36
C ARG A 58 21.11 -26.04 -9.63
N ARG A 59 19.89 -25.69 -10.09
CA ARG A 59 19.25 -26.27 -11.28
C ARG A 59 19.88 -25.82 -12.61
N LYS A 60 20.60 -24.70 -12.64
CA LYS A 60 21.34 -24.24 -13.82
C LYS A 60 22.40 -25.24 -14.31
N SER A 61 22.72 -26.25 -13.49
CA SER A 61 23.59 -27.38 -13.83
C SER A 61 22.90 -28.58 -14.50
N LEU A 62 21.56 -28.70 -14.48
CA LEU A 62 20.89 -29.99 -14.83
C LEU A 62 19.85 -29.95 -15.96
N ASN A 63 19.12 -28.84 -16.20
CA ASN A 63 17.89 -28.89 -17.03
C ASN A 63 17.97 -28.05 -18.31
N ARG A 64 18.87 -28.39 -19.23
CA ARG A 64 18.96 -27.74 -20.56
C ARG A 64 18.19 -28.48 -21.68
N VAL A 65 17.44 -29.55 -21.39
CA VAL A 65 17.09 -30.55 -22.44
C VAL A 65 15.60 -30.92 -22.62
N ALA A 66 14.63 -30.56 -21.76
CA ALA A 66 13.40 -31.38 -21.70
C ALA A 66 12.02 -30.79 -22.07
N ASP A 67 11.82 -29.53 -22.47
CA ASP A 67 10.41 -29.03 -22.62
C ASP A 67 10.23 -27.91 -23.67
N ALA A 68 10.61 -28.16 -24.94
CA ALA A 68 10.98 -27.10 -25.89
C ALA A 68 10.02 -26.81 -27.08
N ASP A 69 8.99 -27.59 -27.39
CA ASP A 69 8.53 -27.56 -28.80
C ASP A 69 7.22 -26.82 -29.15
N THR A 70 6.47 -26.24 -28.20
CA THR A 70 5.31 -25.39 -28.57
C THR A 70 5.09 -24.17 -27.70
N MET A 71 5.13 -24.30 -26.36
CA MET A 71 5.18 -23.13 -25.47
C MET A 71 6.48 -22.33 -25.65
N ALA A 72 7.58 -23.00 -25.97
CA ALA A 72 8.84 -22.31 -26.13
C ALA A 72 8.89 -21.48 -27.42
N LEU A 73 8.18 -21.83 -28.50
CA LEU A 73 8.23 -21.04 -29.74
C LEU A 73 7.56 -19.66 -29.56
N ASP A 74 6.37 -19.62 -28.96
CA ASP A 74 5.68 -18.36 -28.63
C ASP A 74 6.46 -17.55 -27.59
N ASP A 75 7.00 -18.20 -26.56
CA ASP A 75 7.81 -17.52 -25.54
C ASP A 75 9.17 -17.05 -26.09
N LEU A 76 9.79 -17.79 -27.02
CA LEU A 76 11.00 -17.38 -27.74
C LEU A 76 10.72 -16.17 -28.62
N GLN A 77 9.59 -16.14 -29.31
CA GLN A 77 9.19 -14.98 -30.12
C GLN A 77 8.94 -13.74 -29.24
N ARG A 78 8.27 -13.91 -28.09
CA ARG A 78 8.08 -12.82 -27.11
C ARG A 78 9.41 -12.35 -26.52
N ASP A 79 10.31 -13.28 -26.19
CA ASP A 79 11.64 -12.99 -25.69
C ASP A 79 12.49 -12.25 -26.73
N GLU A 80 12.39 -12.63 -28.01
CA GLU A 80 13.10 -11.97 -29.10
C GLU A 80 12.63 -10.52 -29.27
N VAL A 81 11.31 -10.30 -29.30
CA VAL A 81 10.72 -8.95 -29.39
C VAL A 81 11.09 -8.10 -28.16
N PHE A 82 11.01 -8.67 -26.97
CA PHE A 82 11.36 -7.97 -25.72
C PHE A 82 12.85 -7.61 -25.64
N ASN A 83 13.73 -8.53 -26.05
CA ASN A 83 15.18 -8.33 -26.01
C ASN A 83 15.70 -7.42 -27.14
N LYS A 84 15.01 -7.35 -28.29
CA LYS A 84 15.38 -6.46 -29.40
C LYS A 84 15.38 -4.99 -28.99
N ASP A 85 14.45 -4.61 -28.13
CA ASP A 85 14.31 -3.25 -27.59
C ASP A 85 14.81 -3.13 -26.14
N ASN A 86 15.83 -3.91 -25.77
CA ASN A 86 16.35 -3.87 -24.41
C ASN A 86 16.83 -2.46 -24.02
N ILE A 87 16.59 -2.11 -22.76
CA ILE A 87 16.99 -0.84 -22.17
C ILE A 87 18.47 -0.94 -21.81
N PRO A 88 19.34 -0.05 -22.29
CA PRO A 88 20.75 -0.12 -21.99
C PRO A 88 20.97 0.00 -20.48
N THR A 89 21.65 -0.99 -19.89
CA THR A 89 21.89 -1.07 -18.44
C THR A 89 22.64 0.16 -17.91
N TRP A 90 23.54 0.72 -18.71
CA TRP A 90 24.23 1.97 -18.38
C TRP A 90 23.26 3.14 -18.19
N LEU A 91 22.18 3.23 -18.97
CA LEU A 91 21.17 4.27 -18.82
C LEU A 91 20.40 4.11 -17.51
N ALA A 92 20.11 2.87 -17.10
CA ALA A 92 19.46 2.59 -15.82
C ALA A 92 20.36 2.97 -14.63
N TYR A 93 21.64 2.57 -14.66
CA TYR A 93 22.58 2.89 -13.58
C TYR A 93 22.88 4.38 -13.49
N THR A 94 23.10 5.05 -14.64
CA THR A 94 23.35 6.49 -14.65
C THR A 94 22.11 7.29 -14.27
N GLY A 95 20.93 6.92 -14.77
CA GLY A 95 19.66 7.54 -14.38
C GLY A 95 19.40 7.39 -12.88
N TYR A 96 19.62 6.19 -12.33
CA TYR A 96 19.49 5.95 -10.89
C TYR A 96 20.47 6.78 -10.06
N ALA A 97 21.75 6.81 -10.46
CA ALA A 97 22.77 7.59 -9.76
C ALA A 97 22.46 9.10 -9.81
N LEU A 98 22.09 9.63 -10.98
CA LEU A 98 21.79 11.05 -11.17
C LEU A 98 20.55 11.48 -10.38
N LEU A 99 19.44 10.74 -10.49
CA LEU A 99 18.23 11.02 -9.72
C LEU A 99 18.44 10.80 -8.22
N GLY A 100 19.28 9.84 -7.83
CA GLY A 100 19.69 9.61 -6.45
C GLY A 100 20.45 10.79 -5.87
N VAL A 101 21.42 11.35 -6.60
CA VAL A 101 22.16 12.56 -6.19
C VAL A 101 21.21 13.74 -6.01
N ILE A 102 20.30 13.94 -6.97
CA ILE A 102 19.28 14.99 -6.88
C ILE A 102 18.43 14.81 -5.62
N ALA A 103 17.97 13.58 -5.33
CA ALA A 103 17.18 13.31 -4.13
C ALA A 103 17.97 13.53 -2.83
N VAL A 104 19.25 13.15 -2.78
CA VAL A 104 20.15 13.38 -1.63
C VAL A 104 20.34 14.87 -1.34
N ILE A 105 20.28 15.73 -2.35
CA ILE A 105 20.39 17.18 -2.20
C ILE A 105 19.03 17.81 -1.83
N ILE A 106 17.96 17.47 -2.56
CA ILE A 106 16.65 18.13 -2.42
C ILE A 106 15.95 17.73 -1.11
N ILE A 107 16.02 16.45 -0.70
CA ILE A 107 15.28 15.97 0.46
C ILE A 107 15.72 16.67 1.76
N PRO A 108 17.01 16.84 2.07
CA PRO A 108 17.47 17.60 3.22
C PRO A 108 17.13 19.10 3.18
N ILE A 109 17.01 19.69 1.97
CA ILE A 109 16.59 21.09 1.80
C ILE A 109 15.10 21.22 2.17
N MET A 110 14.27 20.28 1.72
CA MET A 110 12.84 20.27 2.01
C MET A 110 12.54 19.91 3.46
N PHE A 111 13.31 18.98 4.04
CA PHE A 111 13.18 18.53 5.42
C PHE A 111 14.52 18.66 6.13
N ARG A 112 14.76 19.80 6.77
CA ARG A 112 16.01 20.09 7.52
C ARG A 112 16.33 19.04 8.61
N GLN A 113 15.32 18.32 9.08
CA GLN A 113 15.44 17.25 10.07
C GLN A 113 16.05 15.96 9.49
N VAL A 114 16.04 15.80 8.16
CA VAL A 114 16.61 14.65 7.44
C VAL A 114 18.03 15.00 7.00
N ARG A 115 19.02 14.37 7.63
CA ARG A 115 20.42 14.50 7.18
C ARG A 115 20.66 13.69 5.90
N TRP A 116 21.54 14.18 5.03
CA TRP A 116 21.84 13.60 3.71
C TRP A 116 22.21 12.11 3.77
N TYR A 117 22.93 11.68 4.80
CA TYR A 117 23.39 10.29 4.92
C TYR A 117 22.23 9.29 5.11
N TYR A 118 21.09 9.70 5.69
CA TYR A 118 19.92 8.82 5.78
C TYR A 118 19.33 8.53 4.39
N VAL A 119 19.33 9.53 3.51
CA VAL A 119 18.86 9.38 2.13
C VAL A 119 19.81 8.49 1.33
N VAL A 120 21.13 8.66 1.51
CA VAL A 120 22.13 7.78 0.88
C VAL A 120 21.93 6.33 1.29
N VAL A 121 21.79 6.05 2.59
CA VAL A 121 21.53 4.69 3.09
C VAL A 121 20.22 4.12 2.52
N ALA A 122 19.17 4.94 2.42
CA ALA A 122 17.90 4.53 1.83
C ALA A 122 18.06 4.11 0.36
N TYR A 123 18.79 4.91 -0.45
CA TYR A 123 19.05 4.59 -1.85
C TYR A 123 20.01 3.40 -2.02
N LEU A 124 20.90 3.13 -1.07
CA LEU A 124 21.73 1.91 -1.13
C LEU A 124 20.92 0.64 -0.81
N LEU A 125 20.00 0.71 0.15
CA LEU A 125 19.18 -0.44 0.56
C LEU A 125 17.99 -0.70 -0.37
N ALA A 126 17.42 0.35 -0.95
CA ALA A 126 16.19 0.26 -1.73
C ALA A 126 16.26 -0.68 -2.95
N PRO A 127 17.35 -0.75 -3.75
CA PRO A 127 17.43 -1.70 -4.86
C PRO A 127 17.40 -3.15 -4.41
N VAL A 128 18.04 -3.49 -3.29
CA VAL A 128 18.03 -4.86 -2.74
C VAL A 128 16.61 -5.22 -2.30
N LEU A 129 15.97 -4.33 -1.55
CA LEU A 129 14.58 -4.53 -1.09
C LEU A 129 13.59 -4.53 -2.27
N GLY A 130 13.82 -3.70 -3.27
CA GLY A 130 13.02 -3.59 -4.49
C GLY A 130 13.11 -4.86 -5.33
N PHE A 131 14.31 -5.44 -5.46
CA PHE A 131 14.50 -6.73 -6.12
C PHE A 131 13.76 -7.85 -5.38
N CYS A 132 13.93 -7.95 -4.06
CA CYS A 132 13.24 -8.96 -3.24
C CYS A 132 11.72 -8.80 -3.31
N ASN A 133 11.21 -7.56 -3.28
CA ASN A 133 9.78 -7.30 -3.41
C ASN A 133 9.28 -7.64 -4.81
N ALA A 134 9.94 -7.19 -5.88
CA ALA A 134 9.54 -7.52 -7.25
C ALA A 134 9.53 -9.04 -7.48
N TYR A 135 10.59 -9.74 -7.06
CA TYR A 135 10.67 -11.18 -7.15
C TYR A 135 9.57 -11.89 -6.34
N GLY A 136 9.33 -11.41 -5.12
CA GLY A 136 8.25 -11.88 -4.24
C GLY A 136 6.88 -11.71 -4.88
N THR A 137 6.56 -10.48 -5.31
CA THR A 137 5.33 -10.15 -6.03
C THR A 137 5.17 -11.02 -7.27
N GLY A 138 6.25 -11.29 -8.02
CA GLY A 138 6.19 -12.14 -9.20
C GLY A 138 5.78 -13.59 -8.91
N LEU A 139 6.02 -14.07 -7.69
CA LEU A 139 5.67 -15.41 -7.24
C LEU A 139 4.34 -15.47 -6.47
N THR A 140 4.00 -14.42 -5.73
CA THR A 140 2.84 -14.42 -4.82
C THR A 140 1.72 -13.49 -5.24
N ASP A 141 1.93 -12.70 -6.30
CA ASP A 141 1.02 -11.64 -6.79
C ASP A 141 0.64 -10.63 -5.68
N MET A 142 1.58 -10.36 -4.78
CA MET A 142 1.34 -9.51 -3.61
C MET A 142 2.49 -8.52 -3.48
N ASN A 143 2.19 -7.22 -3.57
CA ASN A 143 3.17 -6.14 -3.46
C ASN A 143 3.27 -5.65 -2.00
N MET A 144 4.45 -5.75 -1.41
CA MET A 144 4.69 -5.46 0.02
C MET A 144 5.39 -4.13 0.26
N GLY A 145 5.45 -3.21 -0.73
CA GLY A 145 6.19 -1.94 -0.60
C GLY A 145 5.87 -1.14 0.69
N TYR A 146 4.62 -1.16 1.13
CA TYR A 146 4.18 -0.57 2.40
C TYR A 146 4.83 -1.22 3.65
N ASN A 147 5.02 -2.53 3.64
CA ASN A 147 5.62 -3.28 4.75
C ASN A 147 7.13 -3.05 4.82
N TYR A 148 7.82 -3.03 3.66
CA TYR A 148 9.23 -2.64 3.58
C TYR A 148 9.44 -1.20 4.09
N GLY A 149 8.56 -0.27 3.69
CA GLY A 149 8.58 1.11 4.18
C GLY A 149 8.47 1.21 5.70
N LYS A 150 7.54 0.47 6.33
CA LYS A 150 7.39 0.44 7.79
C LYS A 150 8.63 -0.07 8.51
N ILE A 151 9.32 -1.09 7.97
CA ILE A 151 10.58 -1.58 8.57
C ILE A 151 11.64 -0.49 8.50
N ALA A 152 11.79 0.17 7.34
CA ALA A 152 12.71 1.30 7.20
C ALA A 152 12.34 2.44 8.17
N LEU A 153 11.05 2.71 8.36
CA LEU A 153 10.57 3.69 9.33
C LEU A 153 11.10 3.40 10.74
N PHE A 154 10.94 2.17 11.26
CA PHE A 154 11.39 1.83 12.61
C PHE A 154 12.91 1.95 12.77
N ILE A 155 13.68 1.43 11.82
CA ILE A 155 15.15 1.46 11.87
C ILE A 155 15.65 2.91 11.87
N LEU A 156 15.13 3.73 10.95
CA LEU A 156 15.60 5.11 10.76
C LEU A 156 15.08 6.04 11.84
N ALA A 157 13.84 5.85 12.30
CA ALA A 157 13.29 6.60 13.43
C ALA A 157 14.10 6.35 14.71
N ALA A 158 14.43 5.08 15.01
CA ALA A 158 15.28 4.73 16.14
C ALA A 158 16.69 5.31 16.00
N TRP A 159 17.27 5.26 14.80
CA TRP A 159 18.63 5.75 14.57
C TRP A 159 18.75 7.27 14.63
N ALA A 160 17.74 8.01 14.18
CA ALA A 160 17.76 9.47 14.13
C ALA A 160 17.49 10.16 15.48
N GLY A 161 17.11 9.41 16.52
CA GLY A 161 16.99 9.91 17.89
C GLY A 161 15.78 10.81 18.17
N LYS A 162 15.66 11.27 19.41
CA LYS A 162 14.44 11.90 19.95
C LYS A 162 14.00 13.20 19.28
N GLU A 163 14.94 14.03 18.85
CA GLU A 163 14.60 15.38 18.35
C GLU A 163 14.13 15.37 16.89
N ASN A 164 14.69 14.51 16.04
CA ASN A 164 14.45 14.54 14.59
C ASN A 164 13.94 13.21 14.03
N GLY A 165 13.88 12.15 14.85
CA GLY A 165 13.64 10.80 14.35
C GLY A 165 12.24 10.55 13.81
N VAL A 166 11.22 11.28 14.28
CA VAL A 166 9.85 11.13 13.75
C VAL A 166 9.80 11.58 12.29
N VAL A 167 10.28 12.79 12.00
CA VAL A 167 10.28 13.34 10.64
C VAL A 167 11.27 12.56 9.75
N ALA A 168 12.47 12.27 10.26
CA ALA A 168 13.47 11.52 9.51
C ALA A 168 12.99 10.12 9.12
N GLY A 169 12.40 9.39 10.08
CA GLY A 169 11.83 8.07 9.85
C GLY A 169 10.69 8.08 8.83
N LEU A 170 9.79 9.08 8.89
CA LEU A 170 8.68 9.22 7.95
C LEU A 170 9.13 9.51 6.52
N VAL A 171 10.08 10.44 6.35
CA VAL A 171 10.59 10.82 5.02
C VAL A 171 11.34 9.65 4.39
N VAL A 172 12.24 9.00 5.13
CA VAL A 172 12.99 7.85 4.60
C VAL A 172 12.08 6.66 4.34
N CYS A 173 11.09 6.41 5.21
CA CYS A 173 10.03 5.44 4.95
C CYS A 173 9.35 5.70 3.61
N GLY A 174 8.99 6.96 3.32
CA GLY A 174 8.38 7.35 2.04
C GLY A 174 9.28 7.02 0.85
N VAL A 175 10.57 7.35 0.93
CA VAL A 175 11.56 7.06 -0.11
C VAL A 175 11.69 5.56 -0.36
N VAL A 176 11.95 4.77 0.69
CA VAL A 176 12.12 3.31 0.58
C VAL A 176 10.82 2.66 0.07
N LYS A 177 9.67 3.02 0.65
CA LYS A 177 8.36 2.54 0.21
C LYS A 177 8.18 2.76 -1.29
N GLN A 178 8.42 3.99 -1.77
CA GLN A 178 8.13 4.33 -3.16
C GLN A 178 9.07 3.60 -4.13
N LEU A 179 10.36 3.50 -3.82
CA LEU A 179 11.33 2.75 -4.63
C LEU A 179 10.98 1.26 -4.71
N VAL A 180 10.66 0.65 -3.57
CA VAL A 180 10.31 -0.78 -3.49
C VAL A 180 8.97 -1.09 -4.16
N LEU A 181 8.00 -0.21 -4.01
CA LEU A 181 6.67 -0.32 -4.63
C LEU A 181 6.78 -0.23 -6.16
N ILE A 182 7.40 0.84 -6.68
CA ILE A 182 7.56 1.06 -8.12
C ILE A 182 8.35 -0.08 -8.76
N SER A 183 9.35 -0.66 -8.08
CA SER A 183 10.13 -1.77 -8.63
C SER A 183 9.26 -2.99 -8.96
N ALA A 184 8.26 -3.30 -8.12
CA ALA A 184 7.34 -4.42 -8.35
C ALA A 184 6.28 -4.07 -9.42
N ASP A 185 5.75 -2.85 -9.39
CA ASP A 185 4.77 -2.41 -10.39
C ASP A 185 5.41 -2.34 -11.79
N LEU A 186 6.65 -1.86 -11.88
CA LEU A 186 7.44 -1.85 -13.12
C LEU A 186 7.66 -3.25 -13.67
N MET A 187 7.88 -4.24 -12.81
CA MET A 187 7.99 -5.64 -13.22
C MET A 187 6.64 -6.15 -13.77
N HIS A 188 5.51 -5.79 -13.18
CA HIS A 188 4.17 -6.14 -13.69
C HIS A 188 3.90 -5.50 -15.06
N ASP A 189 4.26 -4.24 -15.21
CA ASP A 189 4.14 -3.54 -16.48
C ASP A 189 5.00 -4.23 -17.54
N PHE A 190 6.27 -4.55 -17.24
CA PHE A 190 7.16 -5.22 -18.21
C PHE A 190 6.67 -6.61 -18.58
N LYS A 191 6.11 -7.35 -17.61
CA LYS A 191 5.47 -8.65 -17.88
C LYS A 191 4.26 -8.47 -18.80
N THR A 192 3.45 -7.45 -18.56
CA THR A 192 2.30 -7.14 -19.43
C THR A 192 2.77 -6.77 -20.83
N GLY A 193 3.77 -5.91 -20.95
CA GLY A 193 4.39 -5.54 -22.23
C GLY A 193 4.97 -6.73 -22.99
N HIS A 194 5.62 -7.67 -22.28
CA HIS A 194 6.10 -8.92 -22.86
C HIS A 194 4.95 -9.80 -23.40
N LEU A 195 3.84 -9.91 -22.66
CA LEU A 195 2.67 -10.67 -23.09
C LEU A 195 1.92 -10.00 -24.26
N THR A 196 1.93 -8.67 -24.34
CA THR A 196 1.28 -7.90 -25.41
C THR A 196 2.21 -7.57 -26.58
N LEU A 197 3.43 -8.11 -26.61
CA LEU A 197 4.47 -7.80 -27.61
C LEU A 197 4.75 -6.30 -27.76
N THR A 198 4.54 -5.54 -26.70
CA THR A 198 4.77 -4.09 -26.66
C THR A 198 6.23 -3.80 -26.34
N SER A 199 6.83 -2.81 -27.01
CA SER A 199 8.24 -2.51 -26.82
C SER A 199 8.53 -1.97 -25.40
N PRO A 200 9.54 -2.51 -24.69
CA PRO A 200 9.89 -2.08 -23.33
C PRO A 200 10.27 -0.60 -23.24
N ARG A 201 10.87 -0.06 -24.31
CA ARG A 201 11.25 1.37 -24.39
C ARG A 201 10.04 2.28 -24.39
N SER A 202 9.03 1.99 -25.21
CA SER A 202 7.80 2.77 -25.24
C SER A 202 7.08 2.74 -23.89
N MET A 203 7.12 1.58 -23.21
CA MET A 203 6.54 1.44 -21.88
C MET A 203 7.27 2.30 -20.84
N LEU A 204 8.61 2.29 -20.85
CA LEU A 204 9.43 3.13 -19.96
C LEU A 204 9.22 4.62 -20.24
N VAL A 205 9.12 5.03 -21.51
CA VAL A 205 8.81 6.41 -21.88
C VAL A 205 7.40 6.79 -21.40
N GLY A 206 6.42 5.91 -21.57
CA GLY A 206 5.06 6.12 -21.08
C GLY A 206 5.00 6.32 -19.56
N GLN A 207 5.72 5.49 -18.80
CA GLN A 207 5.85 5.67 -17.36
C GLN A 207 6.59 6.94 -16.96
N ALA A 208 7.64 7.33 -17.70
CA ALA A 208 8.35 8.57 -17.45
C ALA A 208 7.42 9.78 -17.63
N VAL A 209 6.66 9.82 -18.73
CA VAL A 209 5.65 10.87 -18.98
C VAL A 209 4.56 10.85 -17.89
N GLY A 210 4.02 9.68 -17.56
CA GLY A 210 3.01 9.54 -16.50
C GLY A 210 3.53 10.00 -15.13
N THR A 211 4.79 9.69 -14.80
CA THR A 211 5.45 10.13 -13.57
C THR A 211 5.63 11.64 -13.56
N LEU A 212 6.10 12.23 -14.66
CA LEU A 212 6.25 13.69 -14.78
C LEU A 212 4.91 14.43 -14.63
N MET A 213 3.84 13.92 -15.26
CA MET A 213 2.49 14.44 -15.06
C MET A 213 2.04 14.28 -13.61
N GLY A 214 2.30 13.12 -13.00
CA GLY A 214 1.99 12.84 -11.60
C GLY A 214 2.71 13.79 -10.63
N CYS A 215 3.97 14.13 -10.89
CA CYS A 215 4.73 15.09 -10.09
C CYS A 215 4.10 16.49 -10.07
N ILE A 216 3.29 16.85 -11.07
CA ILE A 216 2.59 18.14 -11.14
C ILE A 216 1.17 17.98 -10.58
N LEU A 217 0.40 17.01 -11.08
CA LEU A 217 -1.01 16.85 -10.74
C LEU A 217 -1.20 16.43 -9.28
N ALA A 218 -0.40 15.49 -8.77
CA ALA A 218 -0.57 14.99 -7.39
C ALA A 218 -0.43 16.08 -6.32
N PRO A 219 0.64 16.91 -6.29
CA PRO A 219 0.73 17.98 -5.29
C PRO A 219 -0.31 19.09 -5.50
N LEU A 220 -0.69 19.39 -6.75
CA LEU A 220 -1.75 20.38 -7.03
C LEU A 220 -3.10 19.91 -6.48
N THR A 221 -3.48 18.66 -6.76
CA THR A 221 -4.70 18.06 -6.22
C THR A 221 -4.63 17.98 -4.70
N PHE A 222 -3.51 17.53 -4.13
CA PHE A 222 -3.33 17.51 -2.67
C PHE A 222 -3.51 18.91 -2.05
N MET A 223 -2.90 19.95 -2.62
CA MET A 223 -3.03 21.33 -2.14
C MET A 223 -4.45 21.87 -2.29
N LEU A 224 -5.17 21.48 -3.33
CA LEU A 224 -6.59 21.82 -3.51
C LEU A 224 -7.41 21.26 -2.35
N PHE A 225 -7.31 19.96 -2.08
CA PHE A 225 -8.03 19.32 -0.97
C PHE A 225 -7.61 19.89 0.39
N TYR A 226 -6.30 20.09 0.60
CA TYR A 226 -5.76 20.61 1.86
C TYR A 226 -6.20 22.05 2.16
N LYS A 227 -6.44 22.89 1.13
CA LYS A 227 -6.96 24.25 1.31
C LYS A 227 -8.50 24.30 1.35
N ALA A 228 -9.17 23.41 0.62
CA ALA A 228 -10.63 23.39 0.53
C ALA A 228 -11.29 22.78 1.78
N PHE A 229 -10.64 21.77 2.37
CA PHE A 229 -11.16 21.02 3.50
C PHE A 229 -10.20 21.07 4.68
N ASP A 230 -10.76 20.97 5.88
CA ASP A 230 -10.00 20.93 7.13
C ASP A 230 -9.40 19.54 7.36
N VAL A 231 -8.50 19.15 6.45
CA VAL A 231 -7.88 17.82 6.42
C VAL A 231 -6.94 17.67 7.61
N GLY A 232 -7.22 16.68 8.46
CA GLY A 232 -6.42 16.37 9.65
C GLY A 232 -6.99 16.92 10.95
N ASN A 233 -8.13 17.63 10.93
CA ASN A 233 -8.82 18.01 12.15
C ASN A 233 -9.38 16.75 12.87
N PRO A 234 -8.98 16.46 14.12
CA PRO A 234 -9.46 15.31 14.88
C PRO A 234 -10.97 15.30 15.12
N ASP A 235 -11.57 16.49 15.22
CA ASP A 235 -12.99 16.73 15.51
C ASP A 235 -13.80 17.02 14.24
N GLY A 236 -13.11 17.19 13.11
CA GLY A 236 -13.72 17.43 11.80
C GLY A 236 -14.15 16.14 11.08
N TYR A 237 -14.84 16.33 9.96
CA TYR A 237 -15.23 15.22 9.08
C TYR A 237 -14.03 14.61 8.33
N TRP A 238 -13.08 15.44 7.90
CA TRP A 238 -11.93 15.06 7.08
C TRP A 238 -10.72 14.64 7.91
N LYS A 239 -10.87 13.57 8.70
CA LYS A 239 -9.79 13.02 9.52
C LYS A 239 -8.69 12.41 8.64
N ALA A 240 -7.44 12.48 9.08
CA ALA A 240 -6.29 11.86 8.41
C ALA A 240 -5.79 10.61 9.16
N PRO A 241 -6.56 9.50 9.21
CA PRO A 241 -6.26 8.36 10.07
C PRO A 241 -4.91 7.72 9.74
N TYR A 242 -4.57 7.62 8.45
CA TYR A 242 -3.26 7.09 8.03
C TYR A 242 -2.09 7.95 8.49
N ALA A 243 -2.21 9.27 8.44
CA ALA A 243 -1.14 10.17 8.92
C ALA A 243 -0.88 9.96 10.42
N LEU A 244 -1.95 9.77 11.21
CA LEU A 244 -1.85 9.49 12.64
C LEU A 244 -1.12 8.16 12.92
N ILE A 245 -1.41 7.11 12.15
CA ILE A 245 -0.77 5.80 12.28
C ILE A 245 0.73 5.91 12.03
N TYR A 246 1.13 6.49 10.89
CA TYR A 246 2.54 6.61 10.52
C TYR A 246 3.29 7.51 11.52
N ARG A 247 2.67 8.58 12.00
CA ARG A 247 3.23 9.42 13.07
C ARG A 247 3.44 8.62 14.35
N ASN A 248 2.44 7.86 14.80
CA ASN A 248 2.53 7.08 16.03
C ASN A 248 3.52 5.90 15.90
N MET A 249 3.64 5.29 14.71
CA MET A 249 4.71 4.32 14.41
C MET A 249 6.09 4.95 14.51
N ALA A 250 6.25 6.17 14.00
CA ALA A 250 7.52 6.87 14.02
C ALA A 250 7.89 7.31 15.45
N VAL A 251 6.93 7.79 16.23
CA VAL A 251 7.12 8.06 17.67
C VAL A 251 7.51 6.78 18.42
N LEU A 252 6.85 5.65 18.14
CA LEU A 252 7.20 4.36 18.73
C LEU A 252 8.62 3.90 18.33
N GLY A 253 9.06 4.17 17.11
CA GLY A 253 10.43 3.91 16.66
C GLY A 253 11.47 4.77 17.40
N VAL A 254 11.14 6.02 17.72
CA VAL A 254 12.03 6.97 18.41
C VAL A 254 12.10 6.74 19.92
N GLU A 255 10.95 6.65 20.57
CA GLU A 255 10.84 6.57 22.03
C GLU A 255 10.91 5.13 22.54
N GLY A 256 10.86 4.15 21.63
CA GLY A 256 10.87 2.74 21.94
C GLY A 256 9.64 2.29 22.71
N PHE A 257 9.73 1.11 23.32
CA PHE A 257 8.61 0.51 24.06
C PHE A 257 8.17 1.30 25.30
N SER A 258 8.99 2.26 25.76
CA SER A 258 8.66 3.19 26.85
C SER A 258 7.56 4.19 26.53
N ALA A 259 7.23 4.41 25.25
CA ALA A 259 6.13 5.29 24.84
C ALA A 259 4.74 4.69 25.07
N LEU A 260 4.65 3.39 25.36
CA LEU A 260 3.38 2.68 25.50
C LEU A 260 2.79 2.86 26.90
N PRO A 261 1.46 3.12 27.02
CA PRO A 261 0.76 3.12 28.31
C PRO A 261 0.94 1.81 29.08
N ARG A 262 0.85 1.86 30.43
CA ARG A 262 0.91 0.66 31.29
C ARG A 262 -0.14 -0.38 30.82
N HIS A 263 0.28 -1.64 30.71
CA HIS A 263 -0.47 -2.80 30.16
C HIS A 263 -0.77 -2.79 28.64
N CYS A 264 -0.54 -1.69 27.91
CA CYS A 264 -0.74 -1.65 26.46
C CYS A 264 0.26 -2.54 25.71
N LEU A 265 1.48 -2.70 26.24
CA LEU A 265 2.52 -3.54 25.65
C LEU A 265 2.13 -5.03 25.61
N GLN A 266 1.45 -5.54 26.64
CA GLN A 266 0.99 -6.93 26.68
C GLN A 266 -0.10 -7.17 25.62
N LEU A 267 -1.02 -6.23 25.46
CA LEU A 267 -2.04 -6.30 24.41
C LEU A 267 -1.41 -6.16 23.01
N CYS A 268 -0.48 -5.23 22.81
CA CYS A 268 0.24 -5.10 21.54
C CYS A 268 1.02 -6.36 21.20
N ALA A 269 1.69 -6.98 22.18
CA ALA A 269 2.37 -8.26 22.00
C ALA A 269 1.39 -9.39 21.64
N GLY A 270 0.21 -9.43 22.29
CA GLY A 270 -0.84 -10.38 21.97
C GLY A 270 -1.38 -10.22 20.55
N PHE A 271 -1.67 -9.00 20.11
CA PHE A 271 -2.16 -8.71 18.76
C PHE A 271 -1.07 -8.93 17.70
N PHE A 272 0.19 -8.60 18.00
CA PHE A 272 1.32 -8.91 17.14
C PHE A 272 1.48 -10.43 16.97
N ALA A 273 1.45 -11.18 18.08
CA ALA A 273 1.51 -12.63 18.07
C ALA A 273 0.31 -13.23 17.31
N PHE A 274 -0.88 -12.67 17.47
CA PHE A 274 -2.06 -13.05 16.70
C PHE A 274 -1.86 -12.80 15.21
N ALA A 275 -1.33 -11.65 14.79
CA ALA A 275 -1.08 -11.37 13.38
C ALA A 275 -0.08 -12.36 12.76
N VAL A 276 1.00 -12.66 13.48
CA VAL A 276 1.99 -13.66 13.06
C VAL A 276 1.38 -15.06 13.02
N ALA A 277 0.64 -15.45 14.07
CA ALA A 277 0.00 -16.76 14.17
C ALA A 277 -1.10 -16.97 13.12
N ALA A 278 -1.90 -15.94 12.84
CA ALA A 278 -2.93 -15.98 11.80
C ALA A 278 -2.29 -16.16 10.42
N ASN A 279 -1.25 -15.40 10.09
CA ASN A 279 -0.56 -15.58 8.81
C ASN A 279 0.16 -16.95 8.73
N LEU A 280 0.77 -17.41 9.81
CA LEU A 280 1.39 -18.75 9.89
C LEU A 280 0.36 -19.86 9.73
N ALA A 281 -0.78 -19.76 10.42
CA ALA A 281 -1.89 -20.69 10.30
C ALA A 281 -2.39 -20.72 8.86
N ARG A 282 -2.55 -19.56 8.22
CA ARG A 282 -3.00 -19.50 6.83
C ARG A 282 -2.04 -20.20 5.86
N ASP A 283 -0.73 -20.13 6.11
CA ASP A 283 0.28 -20.75 5.25
C ASP A 283 0.47 -22.25 5.51
N LEU A 284 0.28 -22.71 6.75
CA LEU A 284 0.42 -24.12 7.12
C LEU A 284 -0.86 -24.93 6.92
N LEU A 285 -2.03 -24.29 7.01
CA LEU A 285 -3.31 -25.01 6.91
C LEU A 285 -3.67 -25.35 5.45
N PRO A 286 -4.39 -26.46 5.22
CA PRO A 286 -4.90 -26.80 3.90
C PRO A 286 -5.83 -25.70 3.37
N ARG A 287 -5.86 -25.49 2.04
CA ARG A 287 -6.65 -24.43 1.36
C ARG A 287 -8.11 -24.33 1.82
N ARG A 288 -8.71 -25.43 2.29
CA ARG A 288 -10.08 -25.46 2.84
C ARG A 288 -10.21 -24.73 4.17
N LEU A 289 -9.25 -24.90 5.09
CA LEU A 289 -9.25 -24.21 6.38
C LEU A 289 -8.58 -22.83 6.30
N ALA A 290 -7.54 -22.68 5.47
CA ALA A 290 -6.86 -21.41 5.26
C ALA A 290 -7.79 -20.28 4.78
N ARG A 291 -8.91 -20.61 4.12
CA ARG A 291 -9.94 -19.65 3.69
C ARG A 291 -10.67 -18.98 4.86
N PHE A 292 -10.75 -19.64 6.03
CA PHE A 292 -11.45 -19.13 7.21
C PHE A 292 -10.53 -18.33 8.14
N VAL A 293 -9.22 -18.31 7.87
CA VAL A 293 -8.26 -17.59 8.69
C VAL A 293 -8.38 -16.08 8.39
N PRO A 294 -8.59 -15.25 9.42
CA PRO A 294 -8.75 -13.82 9.22
C PRO A 294 -7.44 -13.18 8.74
N LEU A 295 -7.59 -12.13 7.92
CA LEU A 295 -6.51 -11.31 7.40
C LEU A 295 -6.19 -10.17 8.39
N PRO A 296 -5.02 -10.18 9.06
CA PRO A 296 -4.71 -9.16 10.06
C PRO A 296 -4.74 -7.73 9.51
N MET A 297 -4.29 -7.52 8.27
CA MET A 297 -4.38 -6.23 7.60
C MET A 297 -5.83 -5.78 7.39
N ALA A 298 -6.69 -6.66 6.87
CA ALA A 298 -8.10 -6.35 6.63
C ALA A 298 -8.86 -6.08 7.95
N MET A 299 -8.44 -6.69 9.06
CA MET A 299 -8.97 -6.38 10.39
C MET A 299 -8.49 -5.02 10.91
N ALA A 300 -7.24 -4.63 10.63
CA ALA A 300 -6.68 -3.39 11.15
C ALA A 300 -7.36 -2.14 10.56
N VAL A 301 -7.74 -2.14 9.27
CA VAL A 301 -8.27 -0.94 8.59
C VAL A 301 -9.60 -0.44 9.21
N PRO A 302 -10.61 -1.28 9.46
CA PRO A 302 -11.85 -0.84 10.12
C PRO A 302 -11.65 -0.28 11.53
N PHE A 303 -10.70 -0.81 12.30
CA PHE A 303 -10.37 -0.27 13.62
C PHE A 303 -9.84 1.17 13.57
N LEU A 304 -9.38 1.62 12.39
CA LEU A 304 -8.76 2.94 12.18
C LEU A 304 -9.71 3.93 11.52
N VAL A 305 -10.44 3.49 10.49
CA VAL A 305 -11.33 4.35 9.70
C VAL A 305 -12.72 4.45 10.33
N GLY A 306 -13.13 3.42 11.08
CA GLY A 306 -14.42 3.33 11.73
C GLY A 306 -15.23 2.13 11.24
N ALA A 307 -16.27 1.80 12.00
CA ALA A 307 -17.12 0.64 11.73
C ALA A 307 -17.83 0.70 10.37
N SER A 308 -18.12 1.90 9.85
CA SER A 308 -18.76 2.09 8.54
C SER A 308 -17.95 1.45 7.42
N PHE A 309 -16.62 1.55 7.45
CA PHE A 309 -15.75 0.90 6.47
C PHE A 309 -15.86 -0.63 6.52
N ALA A 310 -16.05 -1.21 7.71
CA ALA A 310 -16.26 -2.65 7.88
C ALA A 310 -17.57 -3.10 7.22
N ILE A 311 -18.62 -2.29 7.36
CA ILE A 311 -19.94 -2.55 6.77
C ILE A 311 -19.83 -2.53 5.24
N ASP A 312 -19.18 -1.51 4.67
CA ASP A 312 -18.98 -1.39 3.24
C ASP A 312 -18.18 -2.57 2.67
N MET A 313 -17.10 -2.97 3.35
CA MET A 313 -16.32 -4.16 2.97
C MET A 313 -17.16 -5.44 3.04
N CYS A 314 -18.03 -5.58 4.05
CA CYS A 314 -18.91 -6.73 4.20
C CYS A 314 -19.94 -6.80 3.06
N VAL A 315 -20.57 -5.67 2.72
CA VAL A 315 -21.52 -5.57 1.61
C VAL A 315 -20.83 -5.87 0.28
N GLY A 316 -19.67 -5.26 0.03
CA GLY A 316 -18.88 -5.55 -1.18
C GLY A 316 -18.47 -7.02 -1.29
N SER A 317 -18.05 -7.63 -0.18
CA SER A 317 -17.70 -9.05 -0.13
C SER A 317 -18.91 -9.96 -0.37
N LEU A 318 -20.09 -9.60 0.13
CA LEU A 318 -21.33 -10.33 -0.11
C LEU A 318 -21.72 -10.28 -1.59
N VAL A 319 -21.62 -9.11 -2.23
CA VAL A 319 -21.88 -8.96 -3.68
C VAL A 319 -20.94 -9.86 -4.49
N VAL A 320 -19.64 -9.83 -4.18
CA VAL A 320 -18.63 -10.68 -4.84
C VAL A 320 -18.91 -12.16 -4.58
N PHE A 321 -19.32 -12.53 -3.37
CA PHE A 321 -19.66 -13.90 -3.02
C PHE A 321 -20.87 -14.41 -3.81
N VAL A 322 -21.94 -13.62 -3.91
CA VAL A 322 -23.13 -13.95 -4.71
C VAL A 322 -22.76 -14.07 -6.19
N TRP A 323 -21.94 -13.16 -6.71
CA TRP A 323 -21.47 -13.25 -8.10
C TRP A 323 -20.66 -14.54 -8.35
N HIS A 324 -19.74 -14.89 -7.45
CA HIS A 324 -18.98 -16.14 -7.56
C HIS A 324 -19.86 -17.39 -7.47
N ARG A 325 -20.98 -17.33 -6.76
CA ARG A 325 -21.98 -18.42 -6.69
C ARG A 325 -22.79 -18.57 -7.97
N LEU A 326 -23.06 -17.47 -8.68
CA LEU A 326 -23.81 -17.47 -9.93
C LEU A 326 -22.93 -17.82 -11.14
N ASP A 327 -21.78 -17.15 -11.28
CA ASP A 327 -20.86 -17.37 -12.40
C ASP A 327 -19.40 -17.13 -11.97
N SER A 328 -18.74 -18.21 -11.55
CA SER A 328 -17.36 -18.18 -11.05
C SER A 328 -16.33 -17.75 -12.12
N LYS A 329 -16.57 -18.07 -13.40
CA LYS A 329 -15.63 -17.76 -14.48
C LYS A 329 -15.68 -16.29 -14.86
N LYS A 330 -16.89 -15.72 -14.97
CA LYS A 330 -17.04 -14.28 -15.23
C LYS A 330 -16.66 -13.43 -14.03
N ALA A 331 -16.99 -13.88 -12.81
CA ALA A 331 -16.62 -13.16 -11.58
C ALA A 331 -15.10 -12.95 -11.49
N ALA A 332 -14.30 -13.97 -11.78
CA ALA A 332 -12.84 -13.89 -11.69
C ALA A 332 -12.24 -12.78 -12.60
N LEU A 333 -12.86 -12.50 -13.74
CA LEU A 333 -12.39 -11.50 -14.71
C LEU A 333 -13.03 -10.12 -14.52
N LEU A 334 -14.32 -10.07 -14.18
CA LEU A 334 -15.10 -8.83 -14.14
C LEU A 334 -15.10 -8.14 -12.77
N VAL A 335 -14.90 -8.88 -11.67
CA VAL A 335 -14.87 -8.28 -10.33
C VAL A 335 -13.81 -7.18 -10.19
N PRO A 336 -12.55 -7.36 -10.64
CA PRO A 336 -11.56 -6.28 -10.61
C PRO A 336 -12.00 -5.06 -11.43
N ALA A 337 -12.59 -5.27 -12.61
CA ALA A 337 -13.07 -4.19 -13.47
C ALA A 337 -14.20 -3.39 -12.80
N VAL A 338 -15.22 -4.07 -12.25
CA VAL A 338 -16.34 -3.44 -11.54
C VAL A 338 -15.86 -2.71 -10.28
N ALA A 339 -14.98 -3.33 -9.48
CA ALA A 339 -14.41 -2.71 -8.30
C ALA A 339 -13.64 -1.42 -8.65
N SER A 340 -12.82 -1.45 -9.70
CA SER A 340 -12.10 -0.27 -10.18
C SER A 340 -13.04 0.84 -10.66
N GLY A 341 -14.14 0.48 -11.34
CA GLY A 341 -15.19 1.41 -11.76
C GLY A 341 -15.92 2.06 -10.59
N LEU A 342 -16.23 1.31 -9.52
CA LEU A 342 -16.87 1.85 -8.32
C LEU A 342 -15.95 2.83 -7.57
N ILE A 343 -14.66 2.50 -7.43
CA ILE A 343 -13.66 3.40 -6.82
C ILE A 343 -13.52 4.68 -7.66
N CYS A 344 -13.44 4.54 -8.98
CA CYS A 344 -13.38 5.68 -9.89
C CYS A 344 -14.65 6.56 -9.80
N GLY A 345 -15.83 5.93 -9.74
CA GLY A 345 -17.11 6.62 -9.61
C GLY A 345 -17.21 7.47 -8.34
N ASP A 346 -16.75 6.94 -7.20
CA ASP A 346 -16.69 7.69 -5.94
C ASP A 346 -15.73 8.90 -6.04
N GLY A 347 -14.58 8.71 -6.68
CA GLY A 347 -13.64 9.79 -6.98
C GLY A 347 -14.25 10.89 -7.87
N ILE A 348 -15.00 10.50 -8.91
CA ILE A 348 -15.70 11.43 -9.81
C ILE A 348 -16.73 12.25 -9.03
N TRP A 349 -17.47 11.66 -8.10
CA TRP A 349 -18.46 12.39 -7.29
C TRP A 349 -17.83 13.35 -6.26
N THR A 350 -16.64 13.02 -5.78
CA THR A 350 -15.87 13.87 -4.87
C THR A 350 -15.42 15.18 -5.55
N PHE A 351 -15.24 15.19 -6.87
CA PHE A 351 -14.76 16.38 -7.59
C PHE A 351 -15.80 17.53 -7.63
N PRO A 352 -17.06 17.34 -8.09
CA PRO A 352 -18.09 18.37 -8.03
C PRO A 352 -18.40 18.84 -6.61
N SER A 353 -18.45 17.92 -5.64
CA SER A 353 -18.70 18.27 -4.24
C SER A 353 -17.58 19.16 -3.67
N SER A 354 -16.32 18.89 -4.05
CA SER A 354 -15.18 19.76 -3.72
C SER A 354 -15.28 21.13 -4.38
N LEU A 355 -15.71 21.20 -5.64
CA LEU A 355 -15.90 22.47 -6.36
C LEU A 355 -17.03 23.31 -5.73
N LEU A 356 -18.13 22.66 -5.34
CA LEU A 356 -19.24 23.30 -4.63
C LEU A 356 -18.83 23.81 -3.23
N ALA A 357 -18.01 23.04 -2.51
CA ALA A 357 -17.44 23.46 -1.22
C ALA A 357 -16.50 24.67 -1.39
N LEU A 358 -15.64 24.65 -2.41
CA LEU A 358 -14.74 25.75 -2.78
C LEU A 358 -15.51 27.03 -3.16
N ALA A 359 -16.63 26.87 -3.89
CA ALA A 359 -17.52 27.96 -4.26
C ALA A 359 -18.37 28.49 -3.09
N LYS A 360 -18.20 27.94 -1.87
CA LYS A 360 -18.98 28.26 -0.66
C LYS A 360 -20.49 28.22 -0.88
N VAL A 361 -20.95 27.39 -1.82
CA VAL A 361 -22.37 27.23 -2.10
C VAL A 361 -22.99 26.56 -0.89
N LYS A 362 -23.86 27.29 -0.18
CA LYS A 362 -24.59 26.73 0.96
C LYS A 362 -25.48 25.60 0.42
N PRO A 363 -25.39 24.37 0.96
CA PRO A 363 -26.29 23.30 0.56
C PRO A 363 -27.73 23.75 0.86
N PRO A 364 -28.68 23.55 -0.07
CA PRO A 364 -30.06 24.03 0.09
C PRO A 364 -30.80 23.33 1.24
N ILE A 365 -30.26 22.23 1.76
CA ILE A 365 -30.81 21.48 2.90
C ILE A 365 -29.66 21.11 3.84
N CYS A 366 -29.61 21.74 5.02
CA CYS A 366 -28.78 21.30 6.14
C CYS A 366 -29.61 20.36 7.02
N MET A 367 -29.47 19.04 6.87
CA MET A 367 -30.01 18.10 7.85
C MET A 367 -29.02 17.96 9.01
N LYS A 368 -29.39 18.51 10.16
CA LYS A 368 -28.68 18.32 11.43
C LYS A 368 -29.41 17.25 12.22
N PHE A 369 -28.77 16.10 12.42
CA PHE A 369 -29.33 15.01 13.22
C PHE A 369 -28.83 15.15 14.66
N THR A 370 -29.70 15.61 15.55
CA THR A 370 -29.47 15.56 17.00
C THR A 370 -29.77 14.14 17.48
N PRO A 371 -28.92 13.54 18.34
CA PRO A 371 -29.28 12.29 19.00
C PRO A 371 -30.54 12.52 19.84
N GLY A 372 -31.54 11.64 19.67
CA GLY A 372 -32.81 11.71 20.41
C GLY A 372 -32.56 11.56 21.90
N SER A 373 -33.20 12.44 22.68
CA SER A 373 -33.21 12.49 24.14
C SER A 373 -33.72 11.20 24.78
#